data_AF-A0AAW6SSL6-F1
#
_entry.id   AF-A0AAW6SSL6-F1
#
_cell.length_a   1.000
_cell.length_b   1.000
_cell.length_c   1.000
_cell.angle_alpha   90.00
_cell.angle_beta   90.00
_cell.angle_gamma   90.00
#
_symmetry.space_group_name_H-M   'P 1'
#
loop_
_entity.id
_entity.type
_entity.pdbx_description
1 polymer ?
#
loop_
_entity_poly.entity_id
_entity_poly.type
_entity_poly.pdbx_seq_one_letter_code
_entity_poly.pdbx_strand_id
1 'polypeptide(L)'
;MALLEEMSTLTTTNTEFIWKKNKIVIDNGYLTTSGVINNIRVPLNAIETVVWSINPAKPTLSPCLKIIGKGIVLAEIQIGIDIINDVQDWILTKSNG
;
A
#
# COMPACT_ATOMS: atom_id res chain seq x y z
N MET A 1 1.58 33.24 -13.22
CA MET A 1 2.24 32.10 -12.56
C MET A 1 1.62 31.94 -11.19
N ALA A 2 0.66 31.02 -11.07
CA ALA A 2 0.14 30.56 -9.79
C ALA A 2 -0.45 29.17 -10.04
N LEU A 3 0.43 28.17 -10.16
CA LEU A 3 0.02 26.78 -10.06
C LEU A 3 -0.15 26.50 -8.56
N LEU A 4 -1.36 26.79 -8.06
CA LEU A 4 -1.92 26.05 -6.94
C LEU A 4 -2.26 24.66 -7.46
N GLU A 5 -1.23 23.86 -7.68
CA GLU A 5 -1.39 22.43 -7.94
C GLU A 5 -1.65 21.78 -6.57
N GLU A 6 -2.93 21.47 -6.41
CA GLU A 6 -3.58 20.60 -5.43
C GLU A 6 -2.67 19.90 -4.40
N MET A 7 -3.01 20.08 -3.11
CA MET A 7 -2.53 19.24 -2.01
C MET A 7 -3.13 17.82 -2.08
N SER A 8 -2.92 17.13 -3.20
CA SER A 8 -3.08 15.70 -3.40
C SER A 8 -1.70 15.16 -3.74
N THR A 9 -0.77 15.25 -2.78
CA THR A 9 0.58 14.67 -2.89
C THR A 9 0.51 13.14 -2.83
N LEU A 10 -0.01 12.57 -3.91
CA LEU A 10 0.08 11.17 -4.25
C LEU A 10 1.38 11.07 -5.07
N THR A 11 2.50 10.92 -4.35
CA THR A 11 3.82 10.83 -4.98
C THR A 11 4.06 9.37 -5.30
N THR A 12 3.80 8.99 -6.54
CA THR A 12 4.02 7.66 -7.08
C THR A 12 5.35 7.63 -7.81
N THR A 13 6.38 7.11 -7.15
CA THR A 13 7.69 6.81 -7.74
C THR A 13 7.76 5.32 -8.07
N ASN A 14 8.67 4.93 -8.96
CA ASN A 14 8.91 3.53 -9.30
C ASN A 14 9.26 2.64 -8.10
N THR A 15 9.70 3.23 -7.00
CA THR A 15 10.14 2.55 -5.76
C THR A 15 9.41 3.05 -4.52
N GLU A 16 8.63 4.13 -4.59
CA GLU A 16 8.00 4.73 -3.41
C GLU A 16 6.59 5.21 -3.74
N PHE A 17 5.62 4.87 -2.91
CA PHE A 17 4.24 5.31 -3.00
C PHE A 17 3.90 6.08 -1.73
N ILE A 18 3.75 7.41 -1.83
CA ILE A 18 3.47 8.27 -0.68
C ILE A 18 2.07 8.86 -0.84
N TRP A 19 1.23 8.73 0.19
CA TRP A 19 -0.08 9.37 0.26
C TRP A 19 -0.32 9.95 1.65
N LYS A 20 -0.82 11.19 1.72
CA LYS A 20 -1.09 11.90 2.99
C LYS A 20 0.12 11.90 3.95
N LYS A 21 0.14 10.97 4.92
CA LYS A 21 1.20 10.77 5.94
C LYS A 21 1.78 9.35 5.92
N ASN A 22 1.40 8.56 4.93
CA ASN A 22 1.78 7.17 4.77
C ASN A 22 2.70 7.07 3.56
N LYS A 23 3.75 6.26 3.68
CA LYS A 23 4.60 5.88 2.56
C LYS A 23 4.79 4.38 2.52
N ILE A 24 4.72 3.82 1.32
CA ILE A 24 5.23 2.50 0.99
C ILE A 24 6.50 2.72 0.18
N VAL A 25 7.57 2.02 0.50
CA VAL A 25 8.87 2.11 -0.14
C VAL A 25 9.33 0.69 -0.41
N ILE A 26 9.65 0.40 -1.66
CA ILE A 26 10.33 -0.82 -2.05
C ILE A 26 11.83 -0.53 -1.96
N ASP A 27 12.46 -1.12 -0.95
CA ASP A 27 13.89 -1.04 -0.72
C ASP A 27 14.52 -2.43 -0.81
N ASN A 28 15.43 -2.62 -1.76
CA ASN A 28 16.27 -3.80 -1.90
C ASN A 28 15.50 -5.15 -1.92
N GLY A 29 14.35 -5.20 -2.61
CA GLY A 29 13.50 -6.39 -2.66
C GLY A 29 12.59 -6.57 -1.43
N TYR A 30 12.46 -5.55 -0.58
CA TYR A 30 11.51 -5.52 0.53
C TYR A 30 10.56 -4.34 0.38
N LEU A 31 9.26 -4.63 0.42
CA LEU A 31 8.21 -3.64 0.61
C LEU A 31 8.20 -3.21 2.07
N THR A 32 8.65 -1.99 2.32
CA THR A 32 8.64 -1.34 3.63
C THR A 32 7.57 -0.27 3.65
N THR A 33 6.68 -0.35 4.62
CA THR A 33 5.66 0.67 4.86
C THR A 33 6.10 1.51 6.05
N SER A 34 5.92 2.81 6.00
CA SER A 34 6.23 3.74 7.08
C SER A 34 5.19 4.86 7.11
N GLY A 35 4.64 5.17 8.27
CA GLY A 35 3.64 6.25 8.39
C GLY A 35 2.72 6.07 9.59
N VAL A 36 1.48 6.54 9.43
CA VAL A 36 0.36 6.28 10.36
C VAL A 36 -0.15 4.84 10.20
N ILE A 37 0.04 4.26 9.01
CA ILE A 37 0.01 2.82 8.80
C ILE A 37 1.21 2.16 9.48
N ASN A 38 1.00 0.99 10.05
CA ASN A 38 2.04 0.19 10.71
C ASN A 38 3.34 0.15 9.90
N ASN A 39 4.47 0.12 10.60
CA ASN A 39 5.78 0.01 9.96
C ASN A 39 6.08 -1.46 9.66
N ILE A 40 5.68 -1.93 8.48
CA ILE A 40 5.75 -3.34 8.08
C ILE A 40 6.79 -3.51 6.98
N ARG A 41 7.63 -4.53 7.10
CA ARG A 41 8.62 -4.91 6.09
C ARG A 41 8.30 -6.30 5.56
N VAL A 42 8.01 -6.40 4.26
CA VAL A 42 7.64 -7.63 3.58
C VAL A 42 8.59 -7.89 2.41
N PRO A 43 9.27 -9.04 2.34
CA PRO A 43 10.08 -9.38 1.18
C PRO A 43 9.19 -9.57 -0.06
N LEU A 44 9.48 -8.88 -1.16
CA LEU A 44 8.77 -8.99 -2.44
C LEU A 44 8.75 -10.42 -2.96
N ASN A 45 9.85 -11.15 -2.82
CA ASN A 45 9.94 -12.58 -3.17
C ASN A 45 8.98 -13.48 -2.38
N ALA A 46 8.46 -13.03 -1.24
CA ALA A 46 7.48 -13.77 -0.48
C ALA A 46 6.05 -13.37 -0.82
N ILE A 47 5.83 -12.23 -1.49
CA ILE A 47 4.49 -11.77 -1.87
C ILE A 47 4.02 -12.63 -3.05
N GLU A 48 2.94 -13.37 -2.84
CA GLU A 48 2.28 -14.13 -3.91
C GLU A 48 1.03 -13.40 -4.40
N THR A 49 0.28 -12.79 -3.48
CA THR A 49 -0.92 -12.03 -3.82
C THR A 49 -1.19 -10.93 -2.81
N VAL A 50 -1.88 -9.89 -3.26
CA VAL A 50 -2.32 -8.78 -2.43
C VAL A 50 -3.82 -8.68 -2.56
N VAL A 51 -4.52 -8.75 -1.44
CA VAL A 51 -5.98 -8.70 -1.38
C VAL A 51 -6.39 -7.63 -0.39
N TRP A 52 -7.26 -6.73 -0.78
CA TRP A 52 -7.90 -5.85 0.19
C TRP A 52 -9.26 -6.38 0.63
N SER A 53 -9.61 -6.05 1.87
CA SER A 53 -10.89 -6.39 2.47
C SER A 53 -11.50 -5.16 3.12
N ILE A 54 -12.78 -4.95 2.88
CA ILE A 54 -13.61 -4.00 3.61
C ILE A 54 -14.48 -4.80 4.60
N ASN A 55 -14.55 -4.34 5.85
CA ASN A 55 -15.43 -4.96 6.83
C ASN A 55 -16.82 -4.34 6.71
N PRO A 56 -17.84 -5.06 6.20
CA PRO A 56 -19.19 -4.52 6.02
C PRO A 56 -19.87 -4.16 7.36
N ALA A 57 -19.41 -4.75 8.46
CA ALA A 57 -19.90 -4.46 9.81
C ALA A 57 -19.46 -3.09 10.37
N LYS A 58 -18.43 -2.46 9.79
CA LYS A 58 -17.93 -1.14 10.21
C LYS A 58 -17.62 -0.29 8.97
N PRO A 59 -18.62 0.35 8.35
CA PRO A 59 -18.45 1.14 7.12
C PRO A 59 -17.56 2.38 7.31
N THR A 60 -17.29 2.79 8.55
CA THR A 60 -16.36 3.88 8.88
C THR A 60 -14.91 3.41 9.00
N LEU A 61 -14.65 2.10 9.01
CA LEU A 61 -13.31 1.56 9.11
C LEU A 61 -12.66 1.57 7.73
N SER A 62 -11.50 2.24 7.64
CA SER A 62 -10.66 2.21 6.44
C SER A 62 -10.42 0.76 5.99
N PRO A 63 -10.55 0.44 4.71
CA PRO A 63 -10.29 -0.91 4.23
C PRO A 63 -8.85 -1.33 4.51
N CYS A 64 -8.67 -2.63 4.69
CA CYS A 64 -7.38 -3.20 5.05
C CYS A 64 -6.85 -4.01 3.87
N LEU A 65 -5.70 -3.59 3.36
CA LEU A 65 -4.93 -4.27 2.33
C LEU A 65 -4.06 -5.33 2.99
N LYS A 66 -4.25 -6.59 2.60
CA LYS A 66 -3.54 -7.74 3.12
C LYS A 66 -2.57 -8.25 2.06
N ILE A 67 -1.31 -8.38 2.46
CA ILE A 67 -0.27 -8.97 1.63
C ILE A 67 -0.17 -10.44 2.03
N ILE A 68 -0.42 -11.33 1.09
CA ILE A 68 -0.41 -12.78 1.29
C ILE A 68 0.83 -13.37 0.59
N GLY A 69 1.48 -14.27 1.29
CA GLY A 69 2.66 -14.96 0.81
C GLY A 69 2.86 -16.29 1.48
N LYS A 70 3.21 -17.32 0.71
CA LYS A 70 3.31 -18.71 1.15
C LYS A 70 2.07 -19.19 1.91
N GLY A 71 0.89 -18.74 1.48
CA GLY A 71 -0.40 -19.08 2.10
C GLY A 71 -0.68 -18.42 3.46
N ILE A 72 0.14 -17.48 3.93
CA ILE A 72 -0.10 -16.71 5.17
C ILE A 72 -0.19 -15.21 4.88
N VAL A 73 -0.89 -14.46 5.75
CA VAL A 73 -0.90 -13.00 5.70
C VAL A 73 0.43 -12.48 6.26
N LEU A 74 1.27 -11.92 5.39
CA LEU A 74 2.56 -11.34 5.75
C LEU A 74 2.41 -9.94 6.37
N ALA A 75 1.43 -9.17 5.90
CA ALA A 75 1.18 -7.81 6.35
C ALA A 75 -0.26 -7.37 6.14
N GLU A 76 -0.72 -6.47 6.99
CA GLU A 76 -2.04 -5.83 6.89
C GLU A 76 -1.87 -4.32 7.01
N ILE A 77 -2.29 -3.57 5.99
CA ILE A 77 -2.11 -2.13 5.86
C ILE A 77 -3.49 -1.49 5.73
N GLN A 78 -3.86 -0.58 6.63
CA GLN A 78 -5.09 0.19 6.49
C GLN A 78 -4.91 1.32 5.47
N ILE A 79 -5.61 1.22 4.35
CA ILE A 79 -5.53 2.18 3.26
C ILE A 79 -6.92 2.75 3.02
N GLY A 80 -7.03 4.01 2.60
CA GLY A 80 -8.32 4.58 2.21
C GLY A 80 -8.86 3.88 0.98
N ILE A 81 -10.18 3.64 0.91
CA ILE A 81 -10.83 2.94 -0.22
C ILE A 81 -10.57 3.61 -1.58
N ASP A 82 -10.34 4.92 -1.56
CA ASP A 82 -10.09 5.75 -2.73
C ASP A 82 -8.80 5.35 -3.48
N ILE A 83 -7.77 4.93 -2.76
CA ILE A 83 -6.44 4.62 -3.31
C ILE A 83 -6.03 3.15 -3.12
N ILE A 84 -6.86 2.34 -2.45
CA ILE A 84 -6.48 0.96 -2.11
C ILE A 84 -6.30 0.08 -3.34
N ASN A 85 -7.11 0.30 -4.39
CA ASN A 85 -6.97 -0.40 -5.66
C ASN A 85 -5.66 -0.01 -6.36
N ASP A 86 -5.31 1.27 -6.35
CA ASP A 86 -4.09 1.79 -6.96
C ASP A 86 -2.85 1.24 -6.26
N VAL A 87 -2.86 1.22 -4.91
CA VAL A 87 -1.79 0.60 -4.11
C VAL A 87 -1.72 -0.90 -4.34
N GLN A 88 -2.86 -1.61 -4.38
CA GLN A 88 -2.86 -3.04 -4.65
C GLN A 88 -2.22 -3.34 -6.01
N ASP A 89 -2.63 -2.63 -7.05
CA ASP A 89 -2.13 -2.82 -8.41
C ASP A 89 -0.65 -2.47 -8.52
N TRP A 90 -0.21 -1.40 -7.85
CA TRP A 90 1.20 -1.03 -7.77
C TRP A 90 2.05 -2.11 -7.10
N ILE A 91 1.61 -2.67 -5.96
CA ILE A 91 2.34 -3.73 -5.27
C ILE A 91 2.38 -5.00 -6.12
N LEU A 92 1.24 -5.39 -6.72
CA LEU A 92 1.17 -6.56 -7.60
C LEU A 92 2.11 -6.42 -8.79
N THR A 93 2.10 -5.26 -9.45
CA THR A 93 2.99 -4.96 -10.59
C THR A 93 4.46 -5.07 -10.21
N LYS A 94 4.83 -4.66 -8.99
CA LYS A 94 6.22 -4.73 -8.51
C LYS A 94 6.61 -6.10 -7.96
N SER A 95 5.64 -6.89 -7.50
CA SER A 95 5.85 -8.25 -6.99
C SER A 95 5.98 -9.29 -8.09
N ASN A 96 5.38 -9.04 -9.26
CA ASN A 96 5.37 -9.96 -10.41
C ASN A 96 6.48 -9.65 -11.44
N GLY A 97 7.41 -8.75 -11.11
CA GLY A 97 8.50 -8.28 -11.98
C GLY A 97 9.85 -8.87 -11.64
#